data_AF-A0A839CUV2-F1
#
_entry.id   AF-A0A839CUV2-F1
#
_cell.length_a   1.000
_cell.length_b   1.000
_cell.length_c   1.000
_cell.angle_alpha   90.00
_cell.angle_beta   90.00
_cell.angle_gamma   90.00
#
_symmetry.space_group_name_H-M   'P 1'
#
loop_
_entity.id
_entity.type
_entity.pdbx_description
1 polymer ?
#
loop_
_entity_poly.entity_id
_entity_poly.type
_entity_poly.pdbx_seq_one_letter_code
_entity_poly.pdbx_strand_id
1 'polypeptide(L)'
;MLGWLDMSWQSTLLMAPFGASCVLLFSLPDSPLARPQNVLGGHLLSATVGLVVQLLPLPMELKLALGVGLSIALMQGLGLIHPPAGANPLLILLTTQSWPFLWQTVLPGALLLIMVSHCAKRLQTSRLTPT
;
A
#
# COMPACT_ATOMS: atom_id res chain seq x y z
N MET A 1 -4.46 24.22 -22.17
CA MET A 1 -5.23 22.99 -21.89
C MET A 1 -4.38 21.72 -21.93
N LEU A 2 -3.31 21.64 -22.73
CA LEU A 2 -2.34 20.53 -22.65
C LEU A 2 -1.34 20.63 -21.48
N GLY A 3 -1.03 21.83 -20.97
CA GLY A 3 -0.11 22.02 -19.85
C GLY A 3 -0.62 21.57 -18.47
N TRP A 4 -1.91 21.28 -18.32
CA TRP A 4 -2.47 20.70 -17.08
C TRP A 4 -2.23 19.19 -16.99
N LEU A 5 -1.89 18.54 -18.11
CA LEU A 5 -1.54 17.12 -18.17
C LEU A 5 -0.03 16.89 -18.03
N ASP A 6 0.79 17.94 -18.11
CA ASP A 6 2.25 17.82 -18.21
C ASP A 6 2.98 18.04 -16.85
N MET A 7 2.27 18.49 -15.82
CA MET A 7 2.85 18.86 -14.52
C MET A 7 2.46 17.92 -13.35
N SER A 8 1.71 16.85 -13.59
CA SER A 8 1.30 15.90 -12.55
C SER A 8 2.05 14.56 -12.58
N TRP A 9 2.81 14.26 -13.64
CA TRP A 9 3.55 12.99 -13.78
C TRP A 9 4.96 13.00 -13.19
N GLN A 10 5.48 14.18 -12.84
CA GLN A 10 6.87 14.35 -12.38
C GLN A 10 7.09 13.92 -10.92
N SER A 11 6.01 13.64 -10.19
CA SER A 11 6.07 12.98 -8.90
C SER A 11 5.36 11.63 -8.97
N THR A 12 5.79 10.78 -9.90
CA THR A 12 5.60 9.33 -9.75
C THR A 12 6.47 8.89 -8.58
N LEU A 13 6.08 9.25 -7.35
CA LEU A 13 6.68 8.70 -6.16
C LEU A 13 6.34 7.22 -6.18
N LEU A 14 7.32 6.42 -6.56
CA LEU A 14 7.31 4.97 -6.48
C LEU A 14 6.85 4.59 -5.08
N MET A 15 5.61 4.10 -4.97
CA MET A 15 5.10 3.47 -3.77
C MET A 15 5.79 2.12 -3.64
N ALA A 16 7.04 2.11 -3.16
CA ALA A 16 7.87 0.92 -2.99
C ALA A 16 7.14 -0.26 -2.30
N PRO A 17 6.26 -0.02 -1.28
CA PRO A 17 5.43 -1.08 -0.70
C PRO A 17 4.62 -1.89 -1.71
N PHE A 18 4.15 -1.28 -2.81
CA PHE A 18 3.38 -2.00 -3.84
C PHE A 18 4.21 -3.03 -4.59
N GLY A 19 5.52 -2.83 -4.75
CA GLY A 19 6.40 -3.84 -5.33
C GLY A 19 6.43 -5.12 -4.49
N ALA A 20 6.55 -4.97 -3.17
CA ALA A 20 6.48 -6.11 -2.24
C ALA A 20 5.08 -6.74 -2.21
N SER A 21 4.01 -5.94 -2.36
CA SER A 21 2.64 -6.45 -2.53
C SER A 21 2.49 -7.29 -3.79
N CYS A 22 3.08 -6.88 -4.93
CA CYS A 22 3.11 -7.66 -6.16
C CYS A 22 3.77 -9.03 -5.95
N VAL A 23 4.93 -9.07 -5.28
CA VAL A 23 5.61 -10.34 -4.98
C VAL A 23 4.69 -11.25 -4.17
N LEU A 24 4.08 -10.75 -3.10
CA LEU A 24 3.16 -11.55 -2.29
C LEU A 24 1.93 -12.02 -3.10
N LEU A 25 1.30 -11.13 -3.87
CA LEU A 25 0.07 -11.40 -4.62
C LEU A 25 0.27 -12.38 -5.78
N PHE A 26 1.46 -12.39 -6.40
CA PHE A 26 1.72 -13.24 -7.56
C PHE A 26 2.52 -14.50 -7.22
N SER A 27 3.38 -14.46 -6.21
CA SER A 27 4.12 -15.65 -5.78
C SER A 27 3.34 -16.52 -4.80
N LEU A 28 2.43 -15.93 -4.00
CA LEU A 28 1.63 -16.63 -3.00
C LEU A 28 0.15 -16.20 -3.04
N PRO A 29 -0.55 -16.37 -4.19
CA PRO A 29 -1.91 -15.85 -4.41
C PRO A 29 -3.00 -16.46 -3.51
N ASP A 30 -2.75 -17.62 -2.91
CA ASP A 30 -3.69 -18.29 -1.98
C ASP A 30 -3.38 -17.99 -0.51
N SER A 31 -2.36 -17.18 -0.23
CA SER A 31 -2.03 -16.77 1.13
C SER A 31 -3.16 -15.97 1.76
N PRO A 32 -3.50 -16.20 3.05
CA PRO A 32 -4.46 -15.36 3.76
C PRO A 32 -4.01 -13.89 3.83
N LEU A 33 -2.71 -13.61 3.71
CA LEU A 33 -2.14 -12.25 3.70
C LEU A 33 -2.34 -11.52 2.36
N ALA A 34 -2.64 -12.27 1.30
CA ALA A 34 -2.87 -11.76 -0.05
C ALA A 34 -4.37 -11.44 -0.32
N ARG A 35 -5.24 -11.62 0.67
CA ARG A 35 -6.67 -11.30 0.54
C ARG A 35 -6.86 -9.81 0.20
N PRO A 36 -7.82 -9.46 -0.67
CA PRO A 36 -8.01 -8.09 -1.12
C PRO A 36 -8.33 -7.11 0.02
N GLN A 37 -9.03 -7.59 1.05
CA GLN A 37 -9.34 -6.81 2.26
C GLN A 37 -8.06 -6.41 3.02
N ASN A 38 -7.07 -7.32 3.10
CA ASN A 38 -5.81 -7.05 3.78
C ASN A 38 -4.94 -6.10 2.96
N VAL A 39 -4.88 -6.28 1.64
CA VAL A 39 -4.13 -5.37 0.75
C VAL A 39 -4.66 -3.95 0.87
N LEU A 40 -5.97 -3.76 0.65
CA LEU A 40 -6.59 -2.45 0.69
C LEU A 40 -6.55 -1.85 2.10
N GLY A 41 -7.06 -2.59 3.08
CA GLY A 41 -7.15 -2.14 4.47
C GLY A 41 -5.78 -1.88 5.09
N GLY A 42 -4.82 -2.78 4.86
CA GLY A 42 -3.45 -2.64 5.38
C GLY A 42 -2.76 -1.40 4.83
N HIS A 43 -2.81 -1.15 3.52
CA HIS A 43 -2.19 0.05 2.94
C HIS A 43 -2.88 1.34 3.39
N LEU A 44 -4.21 1.40 3.41
CA LEU A 44 -4.95 2.59 3.85
C LEU A 44 -4.72 2.90 5.33
N LEU A 45 -4.82 1.89 6.20
CA LEU A 45 -4.59 2.03 7.63
C LEU A 45 -3.16 2.49 7.91
N SER A 46 -2.19 1.80 7.31
CA SER A 46 -0.78 2.09 7.53
C SER A 46 -0.38 3.47 6.99
N ALA A 47 -0.95 3.87 5.84
CA ALA A 47 -0.74 5.23 5.32
C ALA A 47 -1.35 6.30 6.23
N THR A 48 -2.56 6.05 6.76
CA THR A 48 -3.22 6.96 7.71
C THR A 48 -2.38 7.14 8.96
N VAL A 49 -1.84 6.05 9.51
CA VAL A 49 -0.94 6.09 10.68
C VAL A 49 0.29 6.95 10.37
N GLY A 50 0.93 6.76 9.21
CA GLY A 50 2.07 7.58 8.79
C GLY A 50 1.75 9.08 8.74
N LEU A 51 0.61 9.44 8.15
CA LEU A 51 0.13 10.83 8.06
C LEU A 51 -0.17 11.43 9.45
N VAL A 52 -0.80 10.66 10.35
CA VAL A 52 -1.08 11.10 11.72
C VAL A 52 0.21 11.29 12.52
N VAL A 53 1.14 10.34 12.45
CA VAL A 53 2.43 10.41 13.16
C VAL A 53 3.29 11.56 12.66
N GLN A 54 3.18 11.93 11.39
CA GLN A 54 3.88 13.08 10.82
C GLN A 54 3.56 14.40 11.57
N LEU A 55 2.32 14.54 12.08
CA LEU A 55 1.85 15.72 12.80
C LEU A 55 2.40 15.85 14.23
N LEU A 56 2.99 14.78 14.78
CA LEU A 56 3.50 14.80 16.15
C LEU A 56 4.77 15.66 16.27
N PRO A 57 4.98 16.41 17.37
CA PRO A 57 6.21 17.19 17.60
C PRO A 57 7.34 16.29 18.15
N LEU A 58 7.73 15.27 17.39
CA LEU A 58 8.76 14.28 17.77
C LEU A 58 9.95 14.28 16.79
N PRO A 59 11.15 13.83 17.23
CA PRO A 59 12.28 13.58 16.34
C PRO A 59 11.93 12.56 15.24
N MET A 60 12.60 12.65 14.08
CA MET A 60 12.28 11.83 12.91
C MET A 60 12.46 10.33 13.20
N GLU A 61 13.50 9.95 13.92
CA GLU A 61 13.80 8.56 14.28
C GLU A 61 12.65 7.94 15.09
N LEU A 62 12.12 8.71 16.04
CA LEU A 62 10.99 8.26 16.86
C LEU A 62 9.69 8.22 16.06
N LYS A 63 9.46 9.17 15.14
CA LYS A 63 8.32 9.11 14.21
C LYS A 63 8.36 7.86 13.34
N LEU A 64 9.52 7.49 12.80
CA LEU A 64 9.67 6.30 11.97
C LEU A 64 9.37 5.04 12.76
N ALA A 65 9.95 4.91 13.96
CA ALA A 65 9.71 3.77 14.86
C ALA A 65 8.23 3.67 15.27
N LEU A 66 7.63 4.78 15.69
CA LEU A 66 6.21 4.84 16.07
C LEU A 66 5.28 4.56 14.89
N GLY A 67 5.55 5.14 13.72
CA GLY A 67 4.75 4.93 12.53
C GLY A 67 4.69 3.46 12.13
N VAL A 68 5.85 2.81 12.02
CA VAL A 68 5.89 1.38 11.66
C VAL A 68 5.29 0.50 12.75
N GLY A 69 5.69 0.69 14.00
CA GLY A 69 5.21 -0.12 15.12
C GLY A 69 3.70 -0.02 15.32
N LEU A 70 3.14 1.20 15.29
CA LEU A 70 1.71 1.43 15.43
C LEU A 70 0.93 0.89 14.23
N SER A 71 1.44 1.05 13.00
CA SER A 71 0.81 0.46 11.82
C SER A 71 0.69 -1.06 11.92
N ILE A 72 1.78 -1.73 12.31
CA ILE A 72 1.79 -3.20 12.45
C ILE A 72 0.83 -3.63 13.56
N ALA A 73 0.88 -2.98 14.73
CA ALA A 73 -0.01 -3.29 15.85
C ALA A 73 -1.49 -3.13 15.48
N LEU A 74 -1.87 -2.03 14.83
CA LEU A 74 -3.24 -1.78 14.40
C LEU A 74 -3.69 -2.76 13.30
N MET A 75 -2.83 -3.05 12.32
CA MET A 75 -3.14 -4.05 11.29
C MET A 75 -3.38 -5.43 11.92
N GLN A 76 -2.55 -5.83 12.89
CA GLN A 76 -2.71 -7.09 13.62
C GLN A 76 -4.02 -7.10 14.42
N GLY A 77 -4.32 -6.03 15.16
CA GLY A 77 -5.52 -5.93 15.98
C GLY A 77 -6.83 -5.90 15.18
N LEU A 78 -6.80 -5.32 13.98
CA LEU A 78 -7.97 -5.24 13.09
C LEU A 78 -8.08 -6.42 12.11
N GLY A 79 -7.14 -7.37 12.12
CA GLY A 79 -7.12 -8.50 11.19
C GLY A 79 -6.83 -8.09 9.74
N LEU A 80 -6.20 -6.93 9.51
CA LEU A 80 -5.88 -6.37 8.20
C LEU A 80 -4.39 -6.53 7.86
N ILE A 81 -3.73 -7.55 8.43
CA ILE A 81 -2.29 -7.73 8.29
C ILE A 81 -1.90 -7.94 6.82
N HIS A 82 -1.15 -6.98 6.30
CA HIS A 82 -0.52 -7.02 4.99
C HIS A 82 0.92 -6.53 5.15
N PRO A 83 1.90 -7.45 5.34
CA PRO A 83 3.27 -7.08 5.69
C PRO A 83 3.92 -6.01 4.79
N PRO A 84 3.69 -6.00 3.45
CA PRO A 84 4.19 -4.92 2.59
C PRO A 84 3.75 -3.51 3.02
N ALA A 85 2.51 -3.36 3.51
CA ALA A 85 1.99 -2.08 3.96
C ALA A 85 2.70 -1.52 5.20
N GLY A 86 3.44 -2.35 5.96
CA GLY A 86 4.21 -1.91 7.12
C GLY A 86 5.27 -0.85 6.80
N ALA A 87 5.70 -0.76 5.53
CA ALA A 87 6.65 0.25 5.06
C ALA A 87 6.00 1.59 4.62
N ASN A 88 4.67 1.69 4.55
CA ASN A 88 3.97 2.92 4.18
C ASN A 88 4.33 4.14 5.08
N PRO A 89 4.44 4.00 6.43
CA PRO A 89 4.76 5.12 7.30
C PRO A 89 6.17 5.67 7.03
N LEU A 90 7.13 4.78 6.72
CA LEU A 90 8.49 5.19 6.36
C LEU A 90 8.47 6.05 5.10
N LEU A 91 7.78 5.59 4.05
CA LEU A 91 7.66 6.36 2.80
C LEU A 91 7.06 7.75 3.08
N ILE A 92 5.94 7.80 3.80
CA ILE A 92 5.21 9.05 4.07
C ILE A 92 6.04 10.03 4.89
N LEU A 93 6.74 9.55 5.92
CA LEU A 93 7.56 10.39 6.79
C LEU A 93 8.82 10.87 6.09
N LEU A 94 9.52 10.00 5.35
CA LEU A 94 10.77 10.34 4.66
C LEU A 94 10.54 11.25 3.45
N THR A 95 9.37 11.15 2.80
CA THR A 95 9.03 11.97 1.61
C THR A 95 8.03 13.08 1.92
N THR A 96 7.71 13.30 3.21
CA THR A 96 6.79 14.34 3.70
C THR A 96 5.46 14.40 2.92
N GLN A 97 4.80 13.24 2.75
CA GLN A 97 3.52 13.18 2.04
C GLN A 97 2.39 13.84 2.82
N SER A 98 1.42 14.40 2.08
CA SER A 98 0.22 15.05 2.63
C SER A 98 -1.02 14.18 2.46
N TRP A 99 -2.12 14.54 3.13
CA TRP A 99 -3.39 13.78 3.12
C TRP A 99 -3.91 13.37 1.73
N PRO A 100 -3.82 14.20 0.67
CA PRO A 100 -4.22 13.78 -0.69
C PRO A 100 -3.52 12.52 -1.20
N PHE A 101 -2.30 12.21 -0.72
CA PHE A 101 -1.57 11.00 -1.07
C PHE A 101 -2.38 9.72 -0.81
N LEU A 102 -3.17 9.70 0.27
CA LEU A 102 -3.99 8.56 0.64
C LEU A 102 -5.05 8.25 -0.43
N TRP A 103 -5.69 9.28 -0.99
CA TRP A 103 -6.76 9.13 -1.97
C TRP A 103 -6.28 9.14 -3.41
N GLN A 104 -5.18 9.83 -3.71
CA GLN A 104 -4.65 9.99 -5.06
C GLN A 104 -3.63 8.90 -5.44
N THR A 105 -2.97 8.27 -4.46
CA THR A 105 -1.93 7.27 -4.71
C THR A 105 -2.24 5.94 -4.03
N VAL A 106 -2.51 5.95 -2.73
CA VAL A 106 -2.66 4.70 -1.96
C VAL A 106 -3.91 3.93 -2.36
N LEU A 107 -5.07 4.59 -2.34
CA LEU A 107 -6.35 3.98 -2.71
C LEU A 107 -6.37 3.45 -4.15
N PRO A 108 -6.12 4.27 -5.20
CA PRO A 108 -6.17 3.78 -6.59
C PRO A 108 -5.10 2.73 -6.87
N GLY A 109 -3.89 2.86 -6.30
CA GLY A 109 -2.84 1.87 -6.47
C GLY A 109 -3.18 0.52 -5.84
N ALA A 110 -3.73 0.51 -4.62
CA ALA A 110 -4.19 -0.73 -3.98
C ALA A 110 -5.36 -1.39 -4.74
N LEU A 111 -6.32 -0.61 -5.24
CA LEU A 111 -7.40 -1.12 -6.08
C LEU A 111 -6.87 -1.72 -7.38
N LEU A 112 -5.93 -1.04 -8.05
CA LEU A 112 -5.29 -1.54 -9.26
C LEU A 112 -4.55 -2.86 -9.01
N LEU A 113 -3.78 -2.97 -7.92
CA LEU A 113 -3.12 -4.22 -7.54
C LEU A 113 -4.10 -5.37 -7.35
N ILE A 114 -5.21 -5.11 -6.65
CA ILE A 114 -6.26 -6.10 -6.44
C ILE A 114 -6.88 -6.53 -7.77
N MET A 115 -7.19 -5.57 -8.66
CA MET A 115 -7.74 -5.87 -9.98
C MET A 115 -6.79 -6.72 -10.82
N VAL A 116 -5.50 -6.36 -10.87
CA VAL A 116 -4.48 -7.10 -11.63
C VAL A 116 -4.29 -8.50 -11.04
N SER A 117 -4.23 -8.64 -9.71
CA SER A 117 -4.15 -9.94 -9.03
C SER A 117 -5.34 -10.84 -9.35
N HIS A 118 -6.55 -10.32 -9.34
CA HIS A 118 -7.75 -11.08 -9.74
C HIS A 118 -7.70 -11.50 -11.21
N CYS A 119 -7.26 -10.61 -12.11
CA CYS A 119 -7.11 -10.93 -13.53
C CYS A 119 -6.07 -12.05 -13.74
N ALA A 120 -4.90 -11.93 -13.11
CA ALA A 120 -3.84 -12.93 -13.18
C ALA A 120 -4.31 -14.30 -12.67
N LYS A 121 -5.00 -14.34 -11.53
CA LYS A 121 -5.55 -15.57 -10.95
C LYS A 121 -6.57 -16.24 -11.88
N ARG A 122 -7.45 -15.45 -12.52
CA ARG A 122 -8.41 -15.96 -13.51
C ARG A 122 -7.72 -16.60 -14.72
N LEU A 123 -6.72 -15.92 -15.28
CA LEU A 123 -5.96 -16.43 -16.44
C LEU A 123 -5.16 -17.70 -16.14
N GLN A 124 -4.62 -17.82 -14.92
CA GLN A 124 -3.92 -19.03 -14.48
C GLN A 124 -4.89 -20.20 -14.32
N THR A 125 -6.05 -19.96 -13.70
CA THR A 125 -7.07 -21.00 -13.49
C THR A 125 -7.58 -21.54 -14.83
N SER A 126 -7.82 -20.68 -15.83
CA SER A 126 -8.26 -21.10 -17.16
C SER A 126 -7.23 -21.94 -17.94
N ARG A 127 -5.94 -21.88 -17.58
CA ARG A 127 -4.89 -22.68 -18.22
C ARG A 127 -4.74 -24.07 -17.62
N LEU A 128 -5.17 -24.26 -16.37
CA LEU A 128 -5.04 -25.54 -15.64
C LEU A 128 -6.23 -26.48 -15.86
N THR A 129 -7.33 -25.99 -16.42
CA THR A 129 -8.47 -26.80 -16.88
C THR A 129 -8.66 -26.64 -18.40
N PRO A 130 -7.79 -27.22 -19.24
CA PRO A 130 -8.08 -27.34 -20.67
C PRO A 130 -9.24 -28.34 -20.85
N THR A 131 -10.34 -27.88 -21.46
CA THR A 131 -11.44 -28.74 -21.93
C THR A 131 -10.97 -29.71 -23.00
#